data_AF-A0A652ZZE3-F1
#
_entry.id   AF-A0A652ZZE3-F1
#
_cell.length_a   1.000
_cell.length_b   1.000
_cell.length_c   1.000
_cell.angle_alpha   90.00
_cell.angle_beta   90.00
_cell.angle_gamma   90.00
#
_symmetry.space_group_name_H-M   'P 1'
#
loop_
_entity.id
_entity.type
_entity.pdbx_description
1 polymer ?
#
loop_
_entity_poly.entity_id
_entity_poly.type
_entity_poly.pdbx_seq_one_letter_code
_entity_poly.pdbx_strand_id
1 'polypeptide(L)'
;MPGVRLFISDKCMGLVESLAEYYLESLWQRCTVHFYRNVFTNVPTAKVKDIAAMLKAIHAQEDRQAALEKAQAVAEKLKAMKLHTAAKTLEEGILETLSYTDFPRGISEN
;
A
#
# COMPACT_ATOMS: atom_id res chain seq x y z
N MET A 1 11.46 26.38 -5.94
CA MET A 1 11.97 25.21 -5.17
C MET A 1 10.98 24.08 -5.39
N PRO A 2 11.39 22.83 -5.68
CA PRO A 2 10.42 21.75 -5.69
C PRO A 2 9.89 21.59 -4.26
N GLY A 3 8.58 21.80 -4.08
CA GLY A 3 7.91 21.55 -2.81
C GLY A 3 7.95 20.06 -2.44
N VAL A 4 7.44 19.74 -1.25
CA VAL A 4 7.14 18.34 -0.93
C VAL A 4 6.18 17.81 -2.00
N ARG A 5 6.42 16.59 -2.51
CA ARG A 5 5.58 15.98 -3.55
C ARG A 5 4.81 14.75 -3.07
N LEU A 6 5.30 14.07 -2.04
CA LEU A 6 4.68 12.87 -1.49
C LEU A 6 4.84 12.85 0.04
N PHE A 7 3.72 12.75 0.73
CA PHE A 7 3.68 12.47 2.17
C PHE A 7 3.41 10.99 2.40
N ILE A 8 4.19 10.37 3.29
CA ILE A 8 3.98 8.98 3.71
C ILE A 8 3.71 8.94 5.21
N SER A 9 2.52 8.48 5.59
CA SER A 9 2.11 8.39 7.00
C SER A 9 1.23 7.18 7.27
N ASP A 10 0.95 6.83 8.52
CA ASP A 10 -0.20 5.96 8.79
C ASP A 10 -1.51 6.66 8.39
N LYS A 11 -2.59 5.88 8.24
CA LYS A 11 -3.92 6.40 7.91
C LYS A 11 -4.49 7.13 9.13
N CYS A 12 -4.23 8.44 9.17
CA CYS A 12 -4.83 9.38 10.10
C CYS A 12 -5.64 10.39 9.28
N MET A 13 -6.98 10.33 9.37
CA MET A 13 -7.87 11.18 8.57
C MET A 13 -7.58 12.66 8.77
N GLY A 14 -7.39 13.11 10.01
CA GLY A 14 -7.06 14.51 10.30
C GLY A 14 -5.74 14.97 9.66
N LEU A 15 -4.75 14.07 9.54
CA LEU A 15 -3.51 14.38 8.81
C LEU A 15 -3.76 14.49 7.30
N VAL A 16 -4.51 13.54 6.71
CA VAL A 16 -4.81 13.54 5.28
C VAL A 16 -5.59 14.80 4.87
N GLU A 17 -6.56 15.20 5.70
CA GLU A 17 -7.36 16.42 5.50
C GLU A 17 -6.48 17.68 5.58
N SER A 18 -5.63 17.80 6.61
CA SER A 18 -4.71 18.94 6.72
C SER A 18 -3.70 19.02 5.57
N LEU A 19 -3.22 17.87 5.08
CA LEU A 19 -2.31 17.85 3.92
C LEU A 19 -2.99 18.38 2.66
N ALA A 20 -4.26 18.02 2.44
CA ALA A 20 -5.04 18.54 1.30
C ALA A 20 -5.29 20.05 1.39
N GLU A 21 -5.33 20.63 2.60
CA GLU A 21 -5.51 22.08 2.80
C GLU A 21 -4.24 22.89 2.52
N TYR A 22 -3.07 22.41 2.97
CA TYR A 22 -1.82 23.17 2.88
C TYR A 22 -0.92 22.81 1.70
N TYR A 23 -1.10 21.62 1.10
CA TYR A 23 -0.21 21.09 0.07
C TYR A 23 -1.02 20.51 -1.12
N LEU A 24 -1.74 21.40 -1.83
CA LEU A 24 -2.66 21.06 -2.91
C LEU A 24 -2.07 20.18 -4.04
N GLU A 25 -0.77 20.28 -4.28
CA GLU A 25 -0.06 19.52 -5.33
C GLU A 25 0.66 18.27 -4.80
N SER A 26 0.62 18.01 -3.50
CA SER A 26 1.26 16.84 -2.90
C SER A 26 0.34 15.63 -2.92
N LEU A 27 0.90 14.48 -3.27
CA LEU A 27 0.24 13.20 -3.08
C LEU A 27 0.40 12.72 -1.63
N TRP A 28 -0.54 11.89 -1.19
CA TRP A 28 -0.45 11.15 0.05
C TRP A 28 -0.38 9.64 -0.23
N GLN A 29 0.42 8.94 0.56
CA GLN A 29 0.50 7.50 0.58
C GLN A 29 0.45 6.99 2.02
N ARG A 30 -0.34 5.96 2.23
CA ARG A 30 -0.30 5.18 3.46
C ARG A 30 1.02 4.41 3.55
N CYS A 31 1.66 4.51 4.70
CA CYS A 31 2.87 3.77 5.03
C CYS A 31 2.64 2.26 4.90
N THR A 32 3.40 1.62 4.02
CA THR A 32 3.31 0.19 3.73
C THR A 32 3.58 -0.68 4.96
N VAL A 33 4.47 -0.24 5.86
CA VAL A 33 4.78 -0.94 7.12
C VAL A 33 3.56 -0.99 8.05
N HIS A 34 2.86 0.15 8.22
CA HIS A 34 1.65 0.20 9.04
C HIS A 34 0.49 -0.57 8.38
N PHE A 35 0.37 -0.47 7.07
CA PHE A 35 -0.58 -1.27 6.31
C PHE A 35 -0.36 -2.78 6.52
N TYR A 36 0.89 -3.27 6.41
CA TYR A 36 1.20 -4.69 6.64
C TYR A 36 0.85 -5.12 8.07
N ARG A 37 1.17 -4.28 9.06
CA ARG A 37 0.79 -4.54 10.46
C ARG A 37 -0.71 -4.73 10.61
N ASN A 38 -1.52 -3.90 9.95
CA ASN A 38 -2.98 -4.01 9.98
C ASN A 38 -3.51 -5.25 9.25
N VAL A 39 -2.82 -5.73 8.21
CA VAL A 39 -3.14 -7.04 7.64
C VAL A 39 -2.80 -8.15 8.64
N PHE A 40 -1.66 -8.07 9.32
CA PHE A 40 -1.20 -9.09 10.26
C PHE A 40 -2.07 -9.23 11.52
N THR A 41 -2.79 -8.19 11.95
CA THR A 41 -3.75 -8.33 13.06
C THR A 41 -4.88 -9.31 12.76
N ASN A 42 -5.13 -9.58 11.48
CA ASN A 42 -6.16 -10.49 10.98
C ASN A 42 -5.61 -11.87 10.55
N VAL A 43 -4.34 -12.17 10.87
CA VAL A 43 -3.63 -13.37 10.41
C VAL A 43 -3.07 -14.14 11.61
N PRO A 44 -3.25 -15.47 11.71
CA PRO A 44 -2.60 -16.28 12.74
C PRO A 44 -1.07 -16.15 12.68
N THR A 45 -0.41 -16.04 13.83
CA THR A 45 1.04 -15.82 13.94
C THR A 45 1.88 -16.76 13.06
N ALA A 46 1.49 -18.04 13.00
CA ALA A 46 2.17 -19.05 12.19
C ALA A 46 2.21 -18.75 10.68
N LYS A 47 1.24 -17.96 10.17
CA LYS A 47 1.12 -17.61 8.74
C LYS A 47 1.72 -16.24 8.41
N VAL A 48 2.11 -15.43 9.39
CA VAL A 48 2.55 -14.04 9.19
C VAL A 48 3.73 -13.94 8.22
N LYS A 49 4.70 -14.86 8.31
CA LYS A 49 5.87 -14.88 7.41
C LYS A 49 5.47 -15.04 5.95
N ASP A 50 4.55 -15.96 5.67
CA ASP A 50 4.07 -16.24 4.31
C ASP A 50 3.26 -15.07 3.76
N ILE A 51 2.36 -14.50 4.59
CA ILE A 51 1.56 -13.34 4.18
C ILE A 51 2.45 -12.11 3.95
N ALA A 52 3.47 -11.90 4.79
CA ALA A 52 4.43 -10.81 4.60
C ALA A 52 5.16 -10.93 3.26
N ALA A 53 5.55 -12.14 2.84
CA ALA A 53 6.15 -12.36 1.53
C ALA A 53 5.19 -12.02 0.38
N MET A 54 3.91 -12.39 0.51
CA MET A 54 2.89 -12.04 -0.48
C MET A 54 2.67 -10.54 -0.60
N LEU A 55 2.56 -9.82 0.53
CA LEU A 55 2.39 -8.37 0.54
C LEU A 55 3.60 -7.64 -0.05
N LYS A 56 4.82 -8.10 0.27
CA LYS A 56 6.06 -7.59 -0.34
C LYS A 56 6.08 -7.81 -1.86
N ALA A 57 5.59 -8.95 -2.34
CA ALA A 57 5.54 -9.23 -3.77
C ALA A 57 4.62 -8.27 -4.54
N ILE A 58 3.60 -7.69 -3.90
CA ILE A 58 2.74 -6.65 -4.49
C ILE A 58 3.56 -5.37 -4.72
N HIS A 59 4.27 -4.90 -3.70
CA HIS A 59 5.05 -3.66 -3.78
C HIS A 59 6.37 -3.80 -4.55
N ALA A 60 6.76 -5.03 -4.88
CA ALA A 60 7.89 -5.32 -5.75
C ALA A 60 7.52 -5.32 -7.24
N GLN A 61 6.23 -5.17 -7.59
CA GLN A 61 5.81 -5.08 -8.99
C GLN A 61 6.35 -3.81 -9.65
N GLU A 62 6.50 -3.88 -10.97
CA GLU A 62 7.16 -2.83 -11.72
C GLU A 62 6.27 -1.60 -11.91
N ASP A 63 5.00 -1.82 -12.23
CA ASP A 63 4.05 -0.73 -12.42
C ASP A 63 2.81 -0.91 -11.57
N ARG A 64 1.98 0.15 -11.56
CA ARG A 64 0.75 0.21 -10.79
C ARG A 64 -0.22 -0.89 -11.18
N GLN A 65 -0.37 -1.18 -12.47
CA GLN A 65 -1.33 -2.16 -12.95
C GLN A 65 -0.92 -3.57 -12.52
N ALA A 66 0.37 -3.92 -12.68
CA ALA A 66 0.92 -5.17 -12.18
C ALA A 66 0.78 -5.30 -10.65
N ALA A 67 0.98 -4.22 -9.89
CA ALA A 67 0.76 -4.22 -8.44
C ALA A 67 -0.72 -4.51 -8.09
N LEU A 68 -1.68 -3.93 -8.81
CA LEU A 68 -3.11 -4.16 -8.59
C LEU A 68 -3.53 -5.60 -8.93
N GLU A 69 -3.06 -6.13 -10.06
CA GLU A 69 -3.32 -7.52 -10.44
C GLU A 69 -2.73 -8.49 -9.43
N LYS A 70 -1.51 -8.22 -8.95
CA LYS A 70 -0.88 -9.00 -7.89
C LYS A 70 -1.66 -8.92 -6.59
N ALA A 71 -2.15 -7.73 -6.23
CA ALA A 71 -2.97 -7.54 -5.03
C ALA A 71 -4.27 -8.34 -5.10
N GLN A 72 -4.95 -8.33 -6.25
CA GLN A 72 -6.14 -9.14 -6.47
C GLN A 72 -5.86 -10.63 -6.32
N ALA A 73 -4.78 -11.12 -6.94
CA ALA A 73 -4.37 -12.51 -6.81
C ALA A 73 -4.04 -12.91 -5.36
N VAL A 74 -3.39 -12.02 -4.60
CA VAL A 74 -3.11 -12.23 -3.17
C VAL A 74 -4.39 -12.21 -2.35
N ALA A 75 -5.35 -11.32 -2.62
CA ALA A 75 -6.64 -11.27 -1.95
C ALA A 75 -7.44 -12.56 -2.15
N GLU A 76 -7.51 -13.09 -3.38
CA GLU A 76 -8.16 -14.37 -3.66
C GLU A 76 -7.46 -15.53 -2.94
N LYS A 77 -6.13 -15.54 -2.88
CA LYS A 77 -5.37 -16.53 -2.12
C LYS A 77 -5.67 -16.46 -0.63
N LEU A 78 -5.77 -15.26 -0.05
CA LEU A 78 -6.16 -15.06 1.35
C LEU A 78 -7.57 -15.60 1.62
N LYS A 79 -8.53 -15.35 0.72
CA LYS A 79 -9.90 -15.90 0.81
C LYS A 79 -9.88 -17.43 0.77
N ALA A 80 -9.12 -18.04 -0.15
CA ALA A 80 -8.96 -19.49 -0.22
C ALA A 80 -8.33 -20.09 1.06
N MET A 81 -7.46 -19.33 1.73
CA MET A 81 -6.88 -19.69 3.04
C MET A 81 -7.82 -19.44 4.23
N LYS A 82 -9.08 -19.05 3.99
CA LYS A 82 -10.09 -18.64 4.98
C LYS A 82 -9.70 -17.41 5.80
N LEU A 83 -8.83 -16.55 5.27
CA LEU A 83 -8.38 -15.30 5.90
C LEU A 83 -9.17 -14.10 5.35
N HIS A 84 -10.51 -14.16 5.43
CA HIS A 84 -11.41 -13.18 4.79
C HIS A 84 -11.19 -11.75 5.29
N THR A 85 -10.98 -11.53 6.59
CA THR A 85 -10.74 -10.19 7.15
C THR A 85 -9.40 -9.60 6.69
N ALA A 86 -8.37 -10.45 6.55
CA ALA A 86 -7.09 -10.02 5.99
C ALA A 86 -7.21 -9.66 4.51
N ALA A 87 -7.97 -10.44 3.73
CA ALA A 87 -8.27 -10.14 2.33
C ALA A 87 -8.99 -8.80 2.19
N LYS A 88 -10.03 -8.56 3.00
CA LYS A 88 -10.76 -7.29 3.03
C LYS A 88 -9.86 -6.11 3.39
N THR A 89 -9.01 -6.28 4.42
CA THR A 89 -8.05 -5.24 4.83
C THR A 89 -7.07 -4.90 3.70
N LEU A 90 -6.63 -5.92 2.95
CA LEU A 90 -5.78 -5.73 1.78
C LEU A 90 -6.51 -4.93 0.68
N GLU A 91 -7.72 -5.35 0.31
CA GLU A 91 -8.53 -4.74 -0.75
C GLU A 91 -8.85 -3.27 -0.44
N GLU A 92 -9.22 -2.95 0.80
CA GLU A 92 -9.58 -1.58 1.20
C GLU A 92 -8.38 -0.64 1.30
N GLY A 93 -7.18 -1.17 1.56
CA GLY A 93 -5.99 -0.35 1.83
C GLY A 93 -4.97 -0.30 0.70
N ILE A 94 -5.01 -1.21 -0.28
CA ILE A 94 -3.91 -1.33 -1.26
C ILE A 94 -3.73 -0.07 -2.11
N LEU A 95 -4.82 0.56 -2.56
CA LEU A 95 -4.75 1.77 -3.38
C LEU A 95 -4.04 2.91 -2.65
N GLU A 96 -4.23 3.02 -1.34
CA GLU A 96 -3.60 4.03 -0.51
C GLU A 96 -2.08 3.83 -0.40
N THR A 97 -1.56 2.64 -0.73
CA THR A 97 -0.13 2.30 -0.60
C THR A 97 0.67 2.44 -1.89
N LEU A 98 0.01 2.71 -3.01
CA LEU A 98 0.61 2.69 -4.35
C LEU A 98 0.87 4.08 -4.95
N SER A 99 0.61 5.19 -4.24
CA SER A 99 0.80 6.54 -4.82
C SER A 99 2.23 6.82 -5.32
N TYR A 100 3.24 6.11 -4.81
CA TYR A 100 4.61 6.18 -5.31
C TYR A 100 4.75 5.77 -6.79
N THR A 101 3.83 4.97 -7.33
CA THR A 101 3.86 4.54 -8.74
C THR A 101 3.59 5.67 -9.71
N ASP A 102 3.06 6.80 -9.22
CA ASP A 102 2.77 7.98 -10.02
C ASP A 102 4.05 8.85 -10.21
N PHE A 103 5.15 8.47 -9.56
CA PHE A 103 6.45 9.09 -9.73
C PHE A 103 7.35 8.24 -10.64
N PRO A 104 8.20 8.88 -11.47
CA PRO A 104 9.17 8.14 -12.28
C PRO A 104 10.13 7.36 -11.38
N ARG A 105 10.28 6.07 -11.66
CA ARG A 105 11.36 5.26 -11.08
C ARG A 105 12.65 5.72 -11.72
N GLY A 106 13.62 6.13 -10.91
CA GLY A 106 14.78 6.90 -11.35
C GLY A 106 15.47 6.34 -12.59
N ILE A 107 15.30 7.03 -13.72
CA ILE A 107 16.34 7.38 -14.68
C ILE A 107 16.00 8.81 -15.12
N SER A 108 16.74 9.79 -14.63
CA SER A 108 16.91 11.04 -15.36
C SER A 108 17.70 10.69 -16.62
N GLU A 109 17.04 10.57 -17.76
CA GLU A 109 17.74 10.63 -19.04
C GLU A 109 18.40 12.01 -19.12
N ASN A 110 19.73 12.00 -19.08
CA ASN A 110 20.58 13.13 -19.40
C ASN A 110 21.19 12.87 -20.78
#